data_AF-A0A7X5UWQ6-F1
#
_entry.id   AF-A0A7X5UWQ6-F1
#
_cell.length_a   1.000
_cell.length_b   1.000
_cell.length_c   1.000
_cell.angle_alpha   90.00
_cell.angle_beta   90.00
_cell.angle_gamma   90.00
#
_symmetry.space_group_name_H-M   'P 1'
#
loop_
_entity.id
_entity.type
_entity.pdbx_description
1 polymer ?
#
loop_
_entity_poly.entity_id
_entity_poly.type
_entity_poly.pdbx_seq_one_letter_code
_entity_poly.pdbx_strand_id
1 'polypeptide(L)'
;MSDNPIILRARRATERIDKQAAFVSTEYGTISRWLTASLFALNGGGAAAFLNAREAAKGHILPVILFGAGVIFAMFGAMVVQEMYGRLAELLRHQDAYWSRVAITGRRLRWAEAKFRASRRRRYRCAWLAPMLGWVSGALFLSGLIASARGW
;
A
#
# COMPACT_ATOMS: atom_id res chain seq x y z
N MET A 1 37.51 -22.63 -13.20
CA MET A 1 37.36 -21.34 -12.48
C MET A 1 36.29 -21.54 -11.43
N SER A 2 36.63 -21.66 -10.14
CA SER A 2 35.60 -21.70 -9.09
C SER A 2 35.06 -20.28 -8.91
N ASP A 3 33.76 -20.10 -9.10
CA ASP A 3 33.12 -18.82 -8.86
C ASP A 3 33.36 -18.41 -7.41
N ASN A 4 33.95 -17.23 -7.22
CA ASN A 4 34.20 -16.68 -5.90
C ASN A 4 32.88 -16.69 -5.10
N PRO A 5 32.82 -17.33 -3.92
CA PRO A 5 31.59 -17.52 -3.17
C PRO A 5 30.94 -16.19 -2.75
N ILE A 6 31.70 -15.09 -2.73
CA ILE A 6 31.20 -13.75 -2.47
C ILE A 6 30.42 -13.21 -3.68
N ILE A 7 30.96 -13.40 -4.88
CA ILE A 7 30.32 -12.97 -6.14
C ILE A 7 29.02 -13.74 -6.35
N LEU A 8 29.03 -15.05 -6.10
CA LEU A 8 27.84 -15.90 -6.24
C LEU A 8 26.73 -15.51 -5.24
N ARG A 9 27.10 -15.09 -4.02
CA ARG A 9 26.15 -14.55 -3.04
C ARG A 9 25.60 -13.19 -3.44
N ALA A 10 26.43 -12.32 -4.00
CA ALA A 10 26.00 -11.01 -4.49
C ALA A 10 24.98 -11.14 -5.62
N ARG A 11 25.23 -12.06 -6.57
CA ARG A 11 24.32 -12.36 -7.69
C ARG A 11 22.96 -12.90 -7.23
N ARG A 12 22.96 -13.80 -6.25
CA ARG A 12 21.72 -14.27 -5.60
C ARG A 12 21.00 -13.16 -4.83
N ALA A 13 21.74 -12.18 -4.30
CA ALA A 13 21.14 -11.07 -3.59
C ALA A 13 20.47 -10.08 -4.54
N THR A 14 21.08 -9.76 -5.69
CA THR A 14 20.45 -8.96 -6.75
C THR A 14 19.20 -9.65 -7.30
N GLU A 15 19.25 -10.94 -7.61
CA GLU A 15 18.05 -11.71 -8.04
C GLU A 15 16.90 -11.66 -7.02
N ARG A 16 17.21 -11.70 -5.72
CA ARG A 16 16.20 -11.57 -4.66
C ARG A 16 15.62 -10.15 -4.58
N ILE A 17 16.41 -9.14 -4.89
CA ILE A 17 15.98 -7.74 -4.91
C ILE A 17 15.08 -7.50 -6.12
N ASP A 18 15.42 -8.04 -7.29
CA ASP A 18 14.58 -7.96 -8.49
C ASP A 18 13.20 -8.60 -8.25
N LYS A 19 13.17 -9.79 -7.64
CA LYS A 19 11.91 -10.43 -7.24
C LYS A 19 11.11 -9.59 -6.26
N GLN A 20 11.78 -8.91 -5.32
CA GLN A 20 11.12 -8.02 -4.37
C GLN A 20 10.61 -6.74 -5.04
N ALA A 21 11.34 -6.18 -6.01
CA ALA A 21 10.90 -5.03 -6.77
C ALA A 21 9.66 -5.36 -7.62
N ALA A 22 9.63 -6.54 -8.25
CA ALA A 22 8.47 -7.04 -9.00
C ALA A 22 7.26 -7.30 -8.08
N PHE A 23 7.49 -7.81 -6.87
CA PHE A 23 6.43 -7.95 -5.87
C PHE A 23 5.87 -6.59 -5.46
N VAL A 24 6.74 -5.61 -5.17
CA VAL A 24 6.36 -4.25 -4.81
C VAL A 24 5.56 -3.57 -5.92
N SER A 25 5.95 -3.72 -7.19
CA SER A 25 5.19 -3.16 -8.32
C SER A 25 3.81 -3.82 -8.48
N THR A 26 3.72 -5.12 -8.26
CA THR A 26 2.45 -5.87 -8.29
C THR A 26 1.52 -5.44 -7.15
N GLU A 27 2.04 -5.32 -5.94
CA GLU A 27 1.33 -4.78 -4.77
C GLU A 27 0.81 -3.36 -5.02
N TYR A 28 1.66 -2.49 -5.60
CA TYR A 28 1.25 -1.14 -5.99
C TYR A 28 0.08 -1.15 -6.99
N GLY A 29 0.11 -2.09 -7.95
CA GLY A 29 -0.98 -2.30 -8.90
C GLY A 29 -2.27 -2.78 -8.23
N THR A 30 -2.19 -3.74 -7.31
CA THR A 30 -3.32 -4.25 -6.54
C THR A 30 -3.95 -3.16 -5.67
N ILE A 31 -3.14 -2.35 -5.01
CA ILE A 31 -3.62 -1.24 -4.17
C ILE A 31 -4.24 -0.15 -5.05
N SER A 32 -3.64 0.19 -6.18
CA SER A 32 -4.25 1.11 -7.15
C SER A 32 -5.62 0.63 -7.62
N ARG A 33 -5.79 -0.68 -7.85
CA ARG A 33 -7.09 -1.28 -8.18
C ARG A 33 -8.09 -1.16 -7.02
N TRP A 34 -7.68 -1.43 -5.78
CA TRP A 34 -8.53 -1.26 -4.60
C TRP A 34 -8.93 0.21 -4.38
N LEU A 35 -8.01 1.14 -4.61
CA LEU A 35 -8.28 2.57 -4.56
C LEU A 35 -9.29 2.98 -5.64
N THR A 36 -9.09 2.49 -6.86
CA THR A 36 -9.97 2.73 -8.00
C THR A 36 -11.36 2.13 -7.76
N ALA A 37 -11.45 0.91 -7.23
CA ALA A 37 -12.70 0.28 -6.83
C ALA A 37 -13.41 1.07 -5.73
N SER A 38 -12.65 1.60 -4.76
CA SER A 38 -13.18 2.47 -3.70
C SER A 38 -13.72 3.79 -4.28
N LEU A 39 -13.03 4.39 -5.26
CA LEU A 39 -13.48 5.58 -5.99
C LEU A 39 -14.74 5.31 -6.84
N PHE A 40 -14.84 4.15 -7.48
CA PHE A 40 -16.06 3.74 -8.19
C PHE A 40 -17.23 3.48 -7.24
N ALA A 41 -16.98 2.81 -6.11
CA ALA A 41 -17.97 2.65 -5.05
C ALA A 41 -18.42 4.01 -4.47
N LEU A 42 -17.52 4.97 -4.39
CA LEU A 42 -17.79 6.36 -4.03
C LEU A 42 -18.73 7.04 -5.04
N ASN A 43 -18.42 6.93 -6.33
CA ASN A 43 -19.24 7.54 -7.39
C ASN A 43 -20.61 6.86 -7.48
N GLY A 44 -20.67 5.54 -7.36
CA GLY A 44 -21.92 4.77 -7.39
C GLY A 44 -22.77 4.96 -6.13
N GLY A 45 -22.15 4.88 -4.95
CA GLY A 45 -22.82 5.09 -3.65
C GLY A 45 -23.25 6.53 -3.44
N GLY A 46 -22.42 7.50 -3.86
CA GLY A 46 -22.77 8.92 -3.86
C GLY A 46 -23.91 9.24 -4.82
N ALA A 47 -23.91 8.66 -6.02
CA ALA A 47 -25.03 8.79 -6.96
C ALA A 47 -26.32 8.16 -6.41
N ALA A 48 -26.25 6.95 -5.83
CA ALA A 48 -27.39 6.29 -5.21
C ALA A 48 -27.93 7.08 -4.00
N ALA A 49 -27.06 7.61 -3.15
CA ALA A 49 -27.44 8.44 -2.01
C ALA A 49 -28.04 9.78 -2.45
N PHE A 50 -27.52 10.40 -3.52
CA PHE A 50 -28.09 11.63 -4.09
C PHE A 50 -29.46 11.40 -4.72
N LEU A 51 -29.63 10.31 -5.47
CA LEU A 51 -30.92 9.91 -6.03
C LEU A 51 -31.93 9.60 -4.92
N ASN A 52 -31.54 8.86 -3.87
CA ASN A 52 -32.38 8.60 -2.70
C ASN A 52 -32.69 9.87 -1.91
N ALA A 53 -31.74 10.80 -1.74
CA ALA A 53 -32.00 12.07 -1.06
C ALA A 53 -32.98 12.97 -1.84
N ARG A 54 -33.06 12.80 -3.17
CA ARG A 54 -34.02 13.52 -4.02
C ARG A 54 -35.45 12.96 -3.91
N GLU A 55 -35.59 11.65 -3.66
CA GLU A 55 -36.89 11.00 -3.41
C GLU A 55 -37.31 11.05 -1.93
N ALA A 56 -36.35 10.99 -1.00
CA ALA A 56 -36.57 11.07 0.43
C ALA A 56 -36.36 12.52 0.92
N ALA A 57 -37.40 13.35 0.81
CA ALA A 57 -37.44 14.71 1.34
C ALA A 57 -37.42 14.81 2.89
N LYS A 58 -36.77 13.87 3.59
CA LYS A 58 -36.58 13.88 5.05
C LYS A 58 -35.10 13.74 5.34
N GLY A 59 -34.54 14.73 6.04
CA GLY A 59 -33.11 15.01 6.16
C GLY A 59 -32.28 13.94 6.88
N HIS A 60 -31.97 12.85 6.18
CA HIS A 60 -31.11 11.79 6.67
C HIS A 60 -29.66 12.03 6.21
N ILE A 61 -28.90 12.76 7.03
CA ILE A 61 -27.50 13.16 6.77
C ILE A 61 -26.51 12.02 7.07
N LEU A 62 -26.93 11.01 7.84
CA LEU A 62 -26.08 9.94 8.35
C LEU A 62 -25.38 9.12 7.23
N PRO A 63 -26.06 8.70 6.14
CA PRO A 63 -25.39 8.01 5.04
C PRO A 63 -24.30 8.88 4.40
N VAL A 64 -24.57 10.18 4.19
CA VAL A 64 -23.60 11.13 3.62
C VAL A 64 -22.36 11.25 4.52
N ILE A 65 -22.54 11.33 5.83
CA ILE A 65 -21.43 11.35 6.79
C ILE A 65 -20.62 10.05 6.75
N LEU A 66 -21.29 8.89 6.72
CA LEU A 66 -20.61 7.58 6.69
C LEU A 66 -19.81 7.38 5.39
N PHE A 67 -20.38 7.76 4.25
CA PHE A 67 -19.67 7.77 2.97
C PHE A 67 -18.48 8.72 3.02
N GLY A 68 -18.67 9.97 3.46
CA GLY A 68 -17.61 10.97 3.58
C GLY A 68 -16.46 10.53 4.49
N ALA A 69 -16.76 9.95 5.65
CA ALA A 69 -15.76 9.36 6.54
C ALA A 69 -15.01 8.21 5.87
N GLY A 70 -15.73 7.33 5.16
CA GLY A 70 -15.13 6.22 4.39
C GLY A 70 -14.11 6.70 3.34
N VAL A 71 -14.38 7.85 2.70
CA VAL A 71 -13.44 8.51 1.76
C VAL A 71 -12.17 8.94 2.45
N ILE A 72 -12.30 9.65 3.57
CA ILE A 72 -11.15 10.20 4.29
C ILE A 72 -10.22 9.06 4.71
N PHE A 73 -10.76 7.97 5.24
CA PHE A 73 -9.98 6.78 5.60
C PHE A 73 -9.35 6.09 4.38
N ALA A 74 -10.04 6.03 3.24
CA ALA A 74 -9.48 5.49 2.00
C ALA A 74 -8.29 6.34 1.50
N MET A 75 -8.44 7.66 1.47
CA MET A 75 -7.37 8.59 1.06
C MET A 75 -6.18 8.51 2.02
N PHE A 76 -6.43 8.45 3.32
CA PHE A 76 -5.38 8.31 4.32
C PHE A 76 -4.64 6.97 4.17
N GLY A 77 -5.38 5.88 3.92
CA GLY A 77 -4.80 4.58 3.59
C GLY A 77 -3.89 4.65 2.35
N ALA A 78 -4.36 5.30 1.29
CA ALA A 78 -3.60 5.49 0.07
C ALA A 78 -2.30 6.27 0.30
N MET A 79 -2.36 7.35 1.07
CA MET A 79 -1.21 8.19 1.41
C MET A 79 -0.17 7.40 2.22
N VAL A 80 -0.61 6.66 3.25
CA VAL A 80 0.27 5.81 4.07
C VAL A 80 0.96 4.75 3.21
N VAL A 81 0.20 4.11 2.32
CA VAL A 81 0.73 3.11 1.38
C VAL A 81 1.77 3.71 0.45
N GLN A 82 1.44 4.83 -0.20
CA GLN A 82 2.33 5.51 -1.13
C GLN A 82 3.66 5.90 -0.45
N GLU A 83 3.59 6.43 0.76
CA GLU A 83 4.77 6.79 1.55
C GLU A 83 5.60 5.55 1.93
N MET A 84 4.96 4.47 2.38
CA MET A 84 5.65 3.22 2.73
C MET A 84 6.36 2.60 1.53
N TYR A 85 5.71 2.52 0.38
CA TYR A 85 6.27 1.93 -0.83
C TYR A 85 7.30 2.83 -1.50
N GLY A 86 7.11 4.16 -1.50
CA GLY A 86 8.12 5.11 -1.99
C GLY A 86 9.45 4.95 -1.24
N ARG A 87 9.39 4.90 0.09
CA ARG A 87 10.57 4.62 0.91
C ARG A 87 11.15 3.23 0.63
N LEU A 88 10.31 2.20 0.47
CA LEU A 88 10.75 0.83 0.19
C LEU A 88 11.48 0.73 -1.16
N ALA A 89 10.97 1.38 -2.20
CA ALA A 89 11.59 1.44 -3.51
C ALA A 89 12.99 2.07 -3.46
N GLU A 90 13.15 3.17 -2.71
CA GLU A 90 14.46 3.80 -2.49
C GLU A 90 15.45 2.85 -1.77
N LEU A 91 14.98 2.10 -0.77
CA LEU A 91 15.81 1.11 -0.09
C LEU A 91 16.21 -0.04 -1.01
N LEU A 92 15.31 -0.51 -1.87
CA LEU A 92 15.60 -1.55 -2.86
C LEU A 92 16.65 -1.06 -3.87
N ARG A 93 16.53 0.18 -4.36
CA ARG A 93 17.56 0.80 -5.23
C ARG A 93 18.93 0.87 -4.56
N HIS A 94 18.98 1.26 -3.29
CA HIS A 94 20.26 1.30 -2.55
C HIS A 94 20.84 -0.10 -2.29
N GLN A 95 20.00 -1.10 -2.03
CA GLN A 95 20.46 -2.48 -1.88
C GLN A 95 20.97 -3.05 -3.19
N ASP A 96 20.27 -2.80 -4.30
CA ASP A 96 20.69 -3.25 -5.62
C ASP A 96 22.04 -2.65 -6.02
N ALA A 97 22.20 -1.33 -5.87
CA ALA A 97 23.46 -0.65 -6.12
C ALA A 97 24.61 -1.18 -5.23
N TYR A 98 24.32 -1.54 -3.97
CA TYR A 98 25.29 -2.15 -3.08
C TYR A 98 25.71 -3.54 -3.57
N TRP A 99 24.76 -4.45 -3.82
CA TRP A 99 25.06 -5.82 -4.21
C TRP A 99 25.70 -5.90 -5.60
N SER A 100 25.33 -5.02 -6.52
CA SER A 100 26.00 -4.86 -7.81
C SER A 100 27.48 -4.47 -7.63
N ARG A 101 27.80 -3.54 -6.71
CA ARG A 101 29.21 -3.22 -6.38
C ARG A 101 29.93 -4.39 -5.72
N VAL A 102 29.28 -5.15 -4.85
CA VAL A 102 29.88 -6.35 -4.24
C VAL A 102 30.17 -7.42 -5.30
N ALA A 103 29.30 -7.58 -6.30
CA ALA A 103 29.50 -8.53 -7.39
C ALA A 103 30.72 -8.17 -8.27
N ILE A 104 30.99 -6.88 -8.48
CA ILE A 104 32.13 -6.39 -9.27
C ILE A 104 33.43 -6.42 -8.44
N THR A 105 33.38 -5.93 -7.19
CA THR A 105 34.59 -5.67 -6.38
C THR A 105 34.94 -6.79 -5.41
N GLY A 106 34.00 -7.69 -5.12
CA GLY A 106 34.16 -8.74 -4.08
C GLY A 106 34.23 -8.21 -2.65
N ARG A 107 34.10 -6.90 -2.41
CA ARG A 107 34.26 -6.29 -1.08
C ARG A 107 32.92 -6.04 -0.40
N ARG A 108 32.74 -6.62 0.79
CA ARG A 108 31.54 -6.45 1.62
C ARG A 108 31.77 -5.43 2.73
N LEU A 109 30.78 -4.57 2.95
CA LEU A 109 30.79 -3.57 4.02
C LEU A 109 29.76 -3.97 5.08
N ARG A 110 30.24 -4.49 6.21
CA ARG A 110 29.36 -4.98 7.31
C ARG A 110 28.42 -3.91 7.84
N TRP A 111 28.87 -2.64 7.89
CA TRP A 111 28.05 -1.52 8.35
C TRP A 111 26.87 -1.24 7.41
N ALA A 112 27.05 -1.39 6.09
CA ALA A 112 25.99 -1.20 5.11
C ALA A 112 24.91 -2.30 5.27
N GLU A 113 25.35 -3.55 5.45
CA GLU A 113 24.43 -4.68 5.69
C GLU A 113 23.68 -4.58 7.02
N ALA A 114 24.30 -4.04 8.06
CA ALA A 114 23.63 -3.75 9.34
C ALA A 114 22.56 -2.65 9.17
N LYS A 115 22.89 -1.57 8.43
CA LYS A 115 21.95 -0.48 8.12
C LYS A 115 20.73 -0.99 7.36
N PHE A 116 20.92 -1.86 6.36
CA PHE A 116 19.80 -2.46 5.62
C PHE A 116 18.90 -3.35 6.47
N ARG A 117 19.47 -4.15 7.39
CA ARG A 117 18.69 -5.00 8.31
C ARG A 117 17.88 -4.17 9.31
N ALA A 118 18.47 -3.10 9.85
CA ALA A 118 17.78 -2.18 10.76
C ALA A 118 16.62 -1.45 10.06
N SER A 119 16.84 -0.97 8.83
CA SER A 119 15.81 -0.30 8.03
C SER A 119 14.64 -1.21 7.69
N ARG A 120 14.89 -2.51 7.43
CA ARG A 120 13.81 -3.49 7.21
C ARG A 120 12.91 -3.65 8.43
N ARG A 121 13.49 -3.88 9.61
CA ARG A 121 12.71 -4.12 10.85
C ARG A 121 11.81 -2.94 11.21
N ARG A 122 12.29 -1.70 11.05
CA ARG A 122 11.47 -0.51 11.33
C ARG A 122 10.27 -0.40 10.38
N ARG A 123 10.45 -0.75 9.11
CA ARG A 123 9.41 -0.56 8.08
C ARG A 123 8.31 -1.62 8.12
N TYR A 124 8.62 -2.84 8.52
CA TYR A 124 7.59 -3.88 8.72
C TYR A 124 6.69 -3.65 9.95
N ARG A 125 7.10 -2.81 10.92
CA ARG A 125 6.27 -2.54 12.12
C ARG A 125 4.95 -1.84 11.80
N CYS A 126 4.89 -1.09 10.71
CA CYS A 126 3.72 -0.31 10.31
C CYS A 126 3.03 -0.87 9.06
N ALA A 127 3.50 -2.00 8.52
CA ALA A 127 2.93 -2.56 7.29
C ALA A 127 1.46 -3.01 7.43
N TRP A 128 1.00 -3.22 8.66
CA TRP A 128 -0.39 -3.58 8.96
C TRP A 128 -1.37 -2.38 8.94
N LEU A 129 -0.87 -1.14 9.00
CA LEU A 129 -1.73 0.06 9.01
C LEU A 129 -2.50 0.23 7.70
N ALA A 130 -1.83 0.00 6.57
CA ALA A 130 -2.43 0.08 5.25
C ALA A 130 -3.66 -0.85 5.07
N PRO A 131 -3.56 -2.18 5.29
CA PRO A 131 -4.73 -3.06 5.18
C PRO A 131 -5.79 -2.74 6.24
N MET A 132 -5.40 -2.34 7.46
CA MET A 132 -6.36 -1.93 8.49
C MET A 132 -7.22 -0.74 8.03
N LEU A 133 -6.61 0.31 7.46
CA LEU A 133 -7.33 1.48 6.95
C LEU A 133 -8.28 1.11 5.81
N GLY A 134 -7.89 0.16 4.95
CA GLY A 134 -8.76 -0.40 3.91
C GLY A 134 -10.00 -1.09 4.48
N TRP A 135 -9.83 -1.91 5.53
CA TRP A 135 -10.95 -2.57 6.21
C TRP A 135 -11.89 -1.58 6.90
N VAL A 136 -11.35 -0.56 7.57
CA VAL A 136 -12.16 0.50 8.21
C VAL A 136 -12.98 1.26 7.17
N SER A 137 -12.36 1.63 6.05
CA SER A 137 -13.06 2.29 4.94
C SER A 137 -14.16 1.41 4.36
N GLY A 138 -13.87 0.13 4.10
CA GLY A 138 -14.87 -0.84 3.62
C GLY A 138 -16.05 -1.01 4.58
N ALA A 139 -15.80 -1.08 5.88
CA ALA A 139 -16.84 -1.19 6.90
C ALA A 139 -17.74 0.07 6.96
N LEU A 140 -17.15 1.27 6.82
CA LEU A 140 -17.89 2.53 6.76
C LEU A 140 -18.79 2.60 5.52
N PHE A 141 -18.28 2.18 4.35
CA PHE A 141 -19.08 2.13 3.13
C PHE A 141 -20.25 1.15 3.25
N LEU A 142 -20.01 -0.06 3.76
CA LEU A 142 -21.08 -1.04 3.97
C LEU A 142 -22.15 -0.52 4.93
N SER A 143 -21.73 0.14 6.01
CA SER A 143 -22.63 0.73 7.00
C SER A 143 -23.46 1.88 6.39
N GLY A 144 -22.86 2.74 5.59
CA GLY A 144 -23.56 3.82 4.88
C GLY A 144 -24.58 3.28 3.88
N LEU A 145 -24.25 2.18 3.19
CA LEU A 145 -25.14 1.52 2.24
C LEU A 145 -26.35 0.87 2.95
N ILE A 146 -26.12 0.21 4.09
CA ILE A 146 -27.20 -0.34 4.93
C ILE A 146 -28.10 0.76 5.48
N ALA A 147 -27.53 1.87 5.96
CA ALA A 147 -28.28 3.01 6.48
C ALA A 147 -29.17 3.62 5.38
N SER A 148 -28.61 3.83 4.18
CA SER A 148 -29.35 4.31 3.01
C SER A 148 -30.49 3.37 2.61
N ALA A 149 -30.24 2.05 2.57
CA ALA A 149 -31.25 1.05 2.23
C ALA A 149 -32.38 0.95 3.26
N ARG A 150 -32.13 1.31 4.52
CA ARG A 150 -33.12 1.28 5.61
C ARG A 150 -33.85 2.61 5.81
N GLY A 151 -33.50 3.66 5.07
CA GLY A 151 -34.07 5.00 5.22
C GLY A 151 -33.73 5.66 6.56
N TRP A 152 -32.53 5.38 7.10
CA TRP A 152 -32.00 5.98 8.34
C TRP A 152 -31.21 7.27 8.07
#